data_AF-A0A099JLC4-F1
#
_entry.id   AF-A0A099JLC4-F1
#
_cell.length_a   1.000
_cell.length_b   1.000
_cell.length_c   1.000
_cell.angle_alpha   90.00
_cell.angle_beta   90.00
_cell.angle_gamma   90.00
#
_symmetry.space_group_name_H-M   'P 1'
#
loop_
_entity.id
_entity.type
_entity.pdbx_description
1 polymer ?
#
loop_
_entity_poly.entity_id
_entity_poly.type
_entity_poly.pdbx_seq_one_letter_code
_entity_poly.pdbx_strand_id
1 'polypeptide(L)'
;MQIVTVPPEEADAHLPERFSPGRAPGGLTATEGLGVAALALRESARYLESKATRPRDGEPWNMPGCIQAPPAGQARSVGAAGPTSEFLEGSVSTGIVIVQGPTADLRFTDAEVLAIVAEVQNGLTSLAASNPLAAVTFTYNIQNVNLTVPADPNAPDLESLWRDPAMASLSFAPDWTGVNDYVESLRTQFETRSSYCGFFTKYPVNHFAYALIGGP
;
A
#
# COMPACT_ATOMS: atom_id res chain seq x y z
N MET A 1 -0.67 6.48 -19.85
CA MET A 1 -0.47 5.40 -18.86
C MET A 1 -1.47 4.31 -19.20
N GLN A 2 -1.02 3.28 -19.91
CA GLN A 2 -1.91 2.22 -20.38
C GLN A 2 -1.82 1.09 -19.36
N ILE A 3 -2.88 0.93 -18.57
CA ILE A 3 -3.04 -0.23 -17.70
C ILE A 3 -3.16 -1.42 -18.66
N VAL A 4 -2.19 -2.32 -18.64
CA VAL A 4 -2.30 -3.61 -19.32
C VAL A 4 -3.39 -4.38 -18.57
N THR A 5 -4.60 -4.36 -19.11
CA THR A 5 -5.72 -5.17 -18.64
C THR A 5 -5.51 -6.59 -19.14
N VAL A 6 -5.42 -7.54 -18.22
CA VAL A 6 -5.46 -8.97 -18.56
C VAL A 6 -6.92 -9.30 -18.92
N PRO A 7 -7.19 -9.91 -20.08
CA PRO A 7 -8.55 -10.30 -20.44
C PRO A 7 -9.09 -11.37 -19.47
N PRO A 8 -10.39 -11.32 -19.13
CA PRO A 8 -10.99 -12.13 -18.05
C PRO A 8 -11.09 -13.64 -18.35
N GLU A 9 -10.80 -14.08 -19.58
CA GLU A 9 -11.03 -15.47 -20.02
C GLU A 9 -9.84 -16.43 -19.84
N GLU A 10 -8.64 -15.96 -19.48
CA GLU A 10 -7.44 -16.82 -19.30
C GLU A 10 -6.98 -16.93 -17.84
N ALA A 11 -7.85 -16.60 -16.88
CA ALA A 11 -7.55 -16.67 -15.44
C ALA A 11 -7.61 -18.10 -14.86
N ASP A 12 -7.98 -19.11 -15.66
CA ASP A 12 -8.35 -20.46 -15.17
C ASP A 12 -7.30 -21.56 -15.45
N ALA A 13 -6.09 -21.22 -15.88
CA ALA A 13 -5.04 -22.20 -16.13
C ALA A 13 -4.29 -22.58 -14.84
N HIS A 14 -4.82 -23.59 -14.14
CA HIS A 14 -4.19 -24.47 -13.15
C HIS A 14 -3.10 -23.86 -12.24
N LEU A 15 -3.55 -23.24 -11.14
CA LEU A 15 -2.74 -23.14 -9.92
C LEU A 15 -2.44 -24.55 -9.40
N PRO A 16 -1.21 -24.86 -8.94
CA PRO A 16 -0.92 -26.14 -8.30
C PRO A 16 -1.85 -26.35 -7.08
N GLU A 17 -2.41 -27.55 -6.95
CA GLU A 17 -3.44 -27.96 -5.95
C GLU A 17 -3.12 -27.62 -4.48
N ARG A 18 -1.90 -27.19 -4.15
CA ARG A 18 -1.54 -26.77 -2.79
C ARG A 18 -2.02 -25.36 -2.43
N PHE A 19 -2.46 -24.56 -3.39
CA PHE A 19 -2.90 -23.17 -3.17
C PHE A 19 -4.10 -22.78 -4.04
N SER A 20 -5.17 -23.57 -4.01
CA SER A 20 -6.47 -23.11 -4.51
C SER A 20 -6.97 -21.92 -3.66
N PRO A 21 -7.49 -20.85 -4.28
CA PRO A 21 -8.09 -19.72 -3.56
C PRO A 21 -9.38 -20.21 -2.89
N GLY A 22 -9.26 -20.63 -1.64
CA GLY A 22 -10.39 -21.21 -0.91
C GLY A 22 -10.04 -21.91 0.40
N ARG A 23 -8.77 -22.17 0.71
CA ARG A 23 -8.41 -22.70 2.02
C ARG A 23 -7.07 -22.16 2.52
N ALA A 24 -7.15 -21.04 3.26
CA ALA A 24 -6.09 -20.68 4.19
C ALA A 24 -5.80 -21.88 5.14
N PRO A 25 -4.54 -22.12 5.54
CA PRO A 25 -4.26 -23.07 6.63
C PRO A 25 -5.16 -22.71 7.83
N GLY A 26 -5.90 -23.70 8.33
CA GLY A 26 -7.06 -23.45 9.19
C GLY A 26 -6.69 -22.62 10.43
N GLY A 27 -7.38 -21.49 10.62
CA GLY A 27 -7.21 -20.60 11.78
C GLY A 27 -6.79 -19.17 11.44
N LEU A 28 -6.38 -18.88 10.20
CA LEU A 28 -6.06 -17.51 9.78
C LEU A 28 -7.32 -16.65 9.66
N THR A 29 -7.22 -15.41 10.15
CA THR A 29 -8.17 -14.33 9.82
C THR A 29 -8.11 -14.03 8.32
N ALA A 30 -9.13 -13.34 7.80
CA ALA A 30 -9.17 -12.93 6.39
C ALA A 30 -7.92 -12.11 6.00
N THR A 31 -7.46 -11.21 6.87
CA THR A 31 -6.25 -10.40 6.68
C THR A 31 -4.98 -11.23 6.64
N GLU A 32 -4.81 -12.18 7.56
CA GLU A 32 -3.65 -13.07 7.56
C GLU A 32 -3.65 -14.00 6.34
N GLY A 33 -4.81 -14.53 5.97
CA GLY A 33 -4.98 -15.33 4.76
C GLY A 33 -4.58 -14.55 3.50
N LEU A 34 -4.98 -13.28 3.40
CA LEU A 34 -4.61 -12.39 2.30
C LEU A 34 -3.09 -12.11 2.29
N GLY A 35 -2.48 -11.87 3.45
CA GLY A 35 -1.04 -11.66 3.56
C GLY A 35 -0.21 -12.88 3.11
N VAL A 36 -0.65 -14.09 3.49
CA VAL A 36 -0.02 -15.36 3.08
C VAL A 36 -0.24 -15.63 1.59
N ALA A 37 -1.45 -15.40 1.08
CA ALA A 37 -1.73 -15.55 -0.34
C ALA A 37 -0.86 -14.60 -1.19
N ALA A 38 -0.65 -13.36 -0.71
CA ALA A 38 0.21 -12.39 -1.39
C ALA A 38 1.68 -12.83 -1.40
N LEU A 39 2.17 -13.43 -0.32
CA LEU A 39 3.50 -14.05 -0.29
C LEU A 39 3.60 -15.19 -1.30
N ALA A 40 2.62 -16.10 -1.33
CA ALA A 40 2.59 -17.20 -2.29
C ALA A 40 2.55 -16.71 -3.74
N LEU A 41 1.81 -15.63 -4.03
CA LEU A 41 1.81 -14.98 -5.34
C LEU A 41 3.22 -14.49 -5.72
N ARG A 42 3.94 -13.86 -4.78
CA ARG A 42 5.31 -13.36 -5.02
C ARG A 42 6.31 -14.46 -5.35
N GLU A 43 6.11 -15.66 -4.82
CA GLU A 43 6.95 -16.83 -5.10
C GLU A 43 6.58 -17.54 -6.42
N SER A 44 5.46 -17.17 -7.04
CA SER A 44 5.00 -17.80 -8.29
C SER A 44 5.87 -17.42 -9.49
N ALA A 45 6.07 -18.38 -10.41
CA ALA A 45 6.85 -18.16 -11.64
C ALA A 45 6.32 -16.99 -12.49
N ARG A 46 4.99 -16.88 -12.62
CA ARG A 46 4.32 -15.79 -13.36
C ARG A 46 4.63 -14.42 -12.76
N TYR A 47 4.61 -14.29 -11.44
CA TYR A 47 4.93 -13.03 -10.78
C TYR A 47 6.39 -12.67 -11.02
N LEU A 48 7.32 -13.61 -10.83
CA LEU A 48 8.74 -13.41 -11.08
C LEU A 48 9.03 -13.02 -12.53
N GLU A 49 8.38 -13.67 -13.50
CA GLU A 49 8.50 -13.32 -14.93
C GLU A 49 8.01 -11.89 -15.19
N SER A 50 6.82 -11.53 -14.70
CA SER A 50 6.30 -10.17 -14.83
C SER A 50 7.22 -9.13 -14.21
N LYS A 51 7.96 -9.50 -13.14
CA LYS A 51 8.95 -8.65 -12.51
C LYS A 51 10.23 -8.50 -13.32
N ALA A 52 10.64 -9.54 -14.05
CA ALA A 52 11.80 -9.52 -14.92
C ALA A 52 11.54 -8.75 -16.23
N THR A 53 10.28 -8.68 -16.67
CA THR A 53 9.89 -8.02 -17.93
C THR A 53 9.18 -6.68 -17.71
N ARG A 54 9.45 -5.99 -16.60
CA ARG A 54 8.77 -4.73 -16.30
C ARG A 54 9.09 -3.67 -17.36
N PRO A 55 8.07 -2.99 -17.91
CA PRO A 55 8.31 -1.82 -18.72
C PRO A 55 9.09 -0.77 -17.92
N ARG A 56 10.13 -0.20 -18.53
CA ARG A 56 10.97 0.85 -17.95
C ARG A 56 11.76 0.44 -16.70
N ASP A 57 12.06 -0.85 -16.56
CA ASP A 57 12.97 -1.32 -15.52
C ASP A 57 14.36 -0.69 -15.69
N GLY A 58 14.94 -0.20 -14.60
CA GLY A 58 16.22 0.54 -14.61
C GLY A 58 16.15 1.97 -15.15
N GLU A 59 14.99 2.47 -15.60
CA GLU A 59 14.84 3.89 -15.95
C GLU A 59 14.78 4.76 -14.69
N PRO A 60 15.40 5.96 -14.69
CA PRO A 60 15.40 6.83 -13.54
C PRO A 60 13.98 7.38 -13.29
N TRP A 61 13.59 7.40 -12.02
CA TRP A 61 12.26 7.85 -11.61
C TRP A 61 12.03 9.36 -11.82
N ASN A 62 13.09 10.12 -12.12
CA ASN A 62 13.05 11.56 -12.32
C ASN A 62 12.32 12.00 -13.61
N MET A 63 11.74 11.07 -14.38
CA MET A 63 10.92 11.31 -15.58
C MET A 63 11.37 12.59 -16.31
N PRO A 64 12.56 12.58 -16.95
CA PRO A 64 13.21 13.78 -17.44
C PRO A 64 12.25 14.61 -18.31
N GLY A 65 11.94 15.83 -17.88
CA GLY A 65 10.97 16.73 -18.54
C GLY A 65 9.58 16.81 -17.88
N CYS A 66 9.28 15.98 -16.87
CA CYS A 66 8.03 16.04 -16.11
C CYS A 66 8.20 16.55 -14.67
N ILE A 67 9.36 16.33 -14.04
CA ILE A 67 9.64 16.75 -12.66
C ILE A 67 11.14 17.04 -12.51
N GLN A 68 11.50 18.21 -11.99
CA GLN A 68 12.87 18.47 -11.54
C GLN A 68 13.06 17.79 -10.18
N ALA A 69 13.97 16.82 -10.10
CA ALA A 69 14.35 16.25 -8.81
C ALA A 69 14.92 17.37 -7.91
N PRO A 70 14.45 17.51 -6.65
CA PRO A 70 15.07 18.44 -5.72
C PRO A 70 16.53 18.03 -5.47
N PRO A 71 17.44 19.00 -5.24
CA PRO A 71 18.83 18.69 -4.94
C PRO A 71 18.92 17.85 -3.66
N ALA A 72 19.85 16.90 -3.63
CA ALA A 72 20.09 16.07 -2.47
C ALA A 72 20.38 16.94 -1.24
N GLY A 73 19.54 16.85 -0.22
CA GLY A 73 19.72 17.56 1.04
C GLY A 73 20.96 17.06 1.80
N GLN A 74 21.72 17.99 2.39
CA GLN A 74 22.84 17.65 3.27
C GLN A 74 22.34 17.13 4.62
N ALA A 75 22.99 16.10 5.15
CA ALA A 75 22.69 15.53 6.46
C ALA A 75 22.84 16.56 7.60
N ARG A 76 21.89 16.58 8.53
CA ARG A 76 21.93 17.39 9.76
C ARG A 76 21.87 16.53 11.01
N SER A 77 22.41 17.09 12.09
CA SER A 77 22.70 16.47 13.39
C SER A 77 21.47 16.10 14.22
N VAL A 78 21.59 14.98 14.94
CA VAL A 78 20.58 14.32 15.79
C VAL A 78 20.22 15.16 17.04
N GLY A 79 18.93 15.44 17.24
CA GLY A 79 18.39 16.02 18.48
C GLY A 79 16.87 15.93 18.57
N ALA A 80 16.38 15.48 19.75
CA ALA A 80 14.99 15.16 20.12
C ALA A 80 14.35 14.01 19.33
N ALA A 81 13.32 13.35 19.89
CA ALA A 81 12.57 12.31 19.19
C ALA A 81 11.93 12.94 17.94
N GLY A 82 12.51 12.61 16.80
CA GLY A 82 12.18 13.18 15.51
C GLY A 82 10.81 12.76 15.00
N PRO A 83 10.27 13.48 14.00
CA PRO A 83 9.07 13.04 13.28
C PRO A 83 9.24 11.61 12.74
N THR A 84 8.14 10.87 12.61
CA THR A 84 8.11 9.46 12.13
C THR A 84 8.79 9.27 10.76
N SER A 85 9.01 10.36 10.03
CA SER A 85 9.62 10.42 8.70
C SER A 85 11.10 10.82 8.67
N GLU A 86 11.79 11.02 9.81
CA GLU A 86 13.18 11.52 9.79
C GLU A 86 14.18 10.45 9.32
N PHE A 87 14.01 9.20 9.75
CA PHE A 87 14.80 8.05 9.31
C PHE A 87 14.03 6.75 9.50
N LEU A 88 14.17 5.82 8.57
CA LEU A 88 13.53 4.52 8.60
C LEU A 88 14.51 3.47 9.14
N GLU A 89 14.32 3.07 10.40
CA GLU A 89 15.14 2.06 11.08
C GLU A 89 14.27 1.18 11.99
N GLY A 90 14.72 -0.05 12.25
CA GLY A 90 14.06 -0.97 13.16
C GLY A 90 12.70 -1.48 12.67
N SER A 91 11.77 -1.74 13.59
CA SER A 91 10.45 -2.27 13.27
C SER A 91 9.50 -1.16 12.82
N VAL A 92 8.76 -1.42 11.74
CA VAL A 92 7.83 -0.48 11.11
C VAL A 92 6.49 -1.19 10.90
N SER A 93 5.39 -0.59 11.36
CA SER A 93 4.05 -1.06 11.02
C SER A 93 3.50 -0.29 9.82
N THR A 94 2.90 -1.00 8.88
CA THR A 94 2.37 -0.44 7.64
C THR A 94 0.88 -0.76 7.51
N GLY A 95 0.05 0.27 7.54
CA GLY A 95 -1.37 0.19 7.18
C GLY A 95 -1.53 0.16 5.67
N ILE A 96 -2.12 -0.90 5.13
CA ILE A 96 -2.52 -1.03 3.72
C ILE A 96 -4.04 -0.86 3.69
N VAL A 97 -4.51 0.34 3.36
CA VAL A 97 -5.94 0.66 3.35
C VAL A 97 -6.44 0.69 1.91
N ILE A 98 -7.19 -0.34 1.52
CA ILE A 98 -7.78 -0.46 0.19
C ILE A 98 -9.21 0.10 0.27
N VAL A 99 -9.45 1.21 -0.43
CA VAL A 99 -10.71 1.95 -0.41
C VAL A 99 -11.48 1.66 -1.69
N GLN A 100 -12.70 1.13 -1.52
CA GLN A 100 -13.59 0.73 -2.59
C GLN A 100 -14.87 1.56 -2.56
N GLY A 101 -15.37 1.93 -3.73
CA GLY A 101 -16.62 2.68 -3.87
C GLY A 101 -17.83 1.84 -4.23
N PRO A 102 -18.99 2.50 -4.44
CA PRO A 102 -20.25 1.81 -4.69
C PRO A 102 -20.40 1.24 -6.11
N THR A 103 -19.60 1.71 -7.08
CA THR A 103 -19.69 1.30 -8.49
C THR A 103 -18.58 0.31 -8.86
N ALA A 104 -18.79 -0.49 -9.92
CA ALA A 104 -17.79 -1.45 -10.39
C ALA A 104 -16.44 -0.79 -10.72
N ASP A 105 -16.45 0.41 -11.30
CA ASP A 105 -15.23 1.16 -11.66
C ASP A 105 -14.44 1.62 -10.43
N LEU A 106 -15.10 1.75 -9.27
CA LEU A 106 -14.48 2.14 -8.00
C LEU A 106 -14.11 0.95 -7.12
N ARG A 107 -14.26 -0.28 -7.62
CA ARG A 107 -13.98 -1.51 -6.86
C ARG A 107 -12.77 -2.24 -7.41
N PHE A 108 -12.01 -2.84 -6.49
CA PHE A 108 -10.95 -3.76 -6.83
C PHE A 108 -11.54 -5.17 -6.87
N THR A 109 -11.14 -5.95 -7.88
CA THR A 109 -11.34 -7.39 -7.88
C THR A 109 -10.46 -8.04 -6.82
N ASP A 110 -10.79 -9.26 -6.39
CA ASP A 110 -9.97 -10.00 -5.43
C ASP A 110 -8.53 -10.20 -5.93
N ALA A 111 -8.36 -10.38 -7.24
CA ALA A 111 -7.05 -10.49 -7.87
C ALA A 111 -6.25 -9.18 -7.78
N GLU A 112 -6.91 -8.02 -7.95
CA GLU A 112 -6.27 -6.71 -7.78
C GLU A 112 -5.92 -6.44 -6.32
N VAL A 113 -6.79 -6.79 -5.37
CA VAL A 113 -6.52 -6.69 -3.92
C VAL A 113 -5.29 -7.52 -3.55
N LEU A 114 -5.24 -8.76 -4.02
CA LEU A 114 -4.10 -9.65 -3.83
C LEU A 114 -2.82 -9.09 -4.45
N ALA A 115 -2.91 -8.57 -5.67
CA ALA A 115 -1.78 -7.94 -6.36
C ALA A 115 -1.26 -6.72 -5.59
N ILE A 116 -2.13 -5.82 -5.11
CA ILE A 116 -1.76 -4.66 -4.29
C ILE A 116 -0.92 -5.09 -3.08
N VAL A 117 -1.43 -6.06 -2.31
CA VAL A 117 -0.72 -6.53 -1.11
C VAL A 117 0.62 -7.16 -1.48
N ALA A 118 0.68 -7.96 -2.55
CA ALA A 118 1.92 -8.58 -3.04
C ALA A 118 2.95 -7.52 -3.47
N GLU A 119 2.52 -6.48 -4.19
CA GLU A 119 3.38 -5.37 -4.62
C GLU A 119 3.93 -4.58 -3.43
N VAL A 120 3.09 -4.26 -2.45
CA VAL A 120 3.53 -3.56 -1.23
C VAL A 120 4.54 -4.39 -0.49
N GLN A 121 4.25 -5.67 -0.22
CA GLN A 121 5.19 -6.53 0.48
C GLN A 121 6.52 -6.67 -0.29
N ASN A 122 6.48 -6.80 -1.62
CA ASN A 122 7.67 -6.88 -2.45
C ASN A 122 8.50 -5.59 -2.39
N GLY A 123 7.86 -4.43 -2.55
CA GLY A 123 8.52 -3.12 -2.49
C GLY A 123 9.17 -2.87 -1.13
N LEU A 124 8.46 -3.15 -0.04
CA LEU A 124 8.99 -2.95 1.31
C LEU A 124 10.08 -3.98 1.66
N THR A 125 9.98 -5.22 1.19
CA THR A 125 11.08 -6.18 1.34
C THR A 125 12.34 -5.68 0.63
N SER A 126 12.19 -5.15 -0.59
CA SER A 126 13.31 -4.55 -1.32
C SER A 126 13.88 -3.33 -0.58
N LEU A 127 13.03 -2.48 0.00
CA LEU A 127 13.47 -1.31 0.77
C LEU A 127 14.25 -1.70 2.03
N ALA A 128 13.76 -2.70 2.78
CA ALA A 128 14.46 -3.21 3.95
C ALA A 128 15.85 -3.78 3.61
N ALA A 129 15.98 -4.41 2.44
CA ALA A 129 17.25 -4.97 1.98
C ALA A 129 18.27 -3.91 1.54
N SER A 130 17.83 -2.70 1.17
CA SER A 130 18.71 -1.63 0.67
C SER A 130 19.72 -1.12 1.71
N ASN A 131 19.39 -1.20 3.00
CA ASN A 131 20.32 -0.86 4.08
C ASN A 131 20.19 -1.83 5.26
N PRO A 132 20.91 -2.97 5.25
CA PRO A 132 20.82 -3.97 6.31
C PRO A 132 21.21 -3.44 7.69
N LEU A 133 22.04 -2.40 7.78
CA LEU A 133 22.45 -1.80 9.05
C LEU A 133 21.31 -1.04 9.75
N ALA A 134 20.31 -0.59 9.00
CA ALA A 134 19.12 0.02 9.58
C ALA A 134 18.15 -1.00 10.21
N ALA A 135 18.40 -2.31 10.01
CA ALA A 135 17.62 -3.41 10.57
C ALA A 135 16.09 -3.24 10.36
N VAL A 136 15.70 -2.73 9.20
CA VAL A 136 14.30 -2.42 8.89
C VAL A 136 13.50 -3.72 8.76
N THR A 137 12.39 -3.81 9.49
CA THR A 137 11.43 -4.90 9.40
C THR A 137 10.02 -4.34 9.30
N PHE A 138 9.17 -4.98 8.50
CA PHE A 138 7.80 -4.52 8.26
C PHE A 138 6.77 -5.49 8.81
N THR A 139 5.77 -4.95 9.50
CA THR A 139 4.55 -5.65 9.90
C THR A 139 3.36 -4.98 9.22
N TYR A 140 2.39 -5.75 8.76
CA TYR A 140 1.32 -5.24 7.91
C TYR A 140 -0.04 -5.30 8.61
N ASN A 141 -0.81 -4.23 8.51
CA ASN A 141 -2.24 -4.21 8.79
C ASN A 141 -2.98 -3.97 7.47
N ILE A 142 -3.82 -4.91 7.03
CA ILE A 142 -4.52 -4.78 5.75
C ILE A 142 -6.00 -4.55 6.03
N GLN A 143 -6.52 -3.42 5.53
CA GLN A 143 -7.92 -3.01 5.63
C GLN A 143 -8.53 -2.94 4.25
N ASN A 144 -9.72 -3.54 4.09
CA ASN A 144 -10.50 -3.45 2.87
C ASN A 144 -11.82 -2.74 3.17
N VAL A 145 -11.89 -1.47 2.82
CA VAL A 145 -12.97 -0.55 3.21
C VAL A 145 -13.92 -0.36 2.03
N ASN A 146 -15.20 -0.63 2.25
CA ASN A 146 -16.24 -0.44 1.25
C ASN A 146 -17.09 0.78 1.62
N LEU A 147 -17.12 1.77 0.73
CA LEU A 147 -17.85 3.03 0.89
C LEU A 147 -19.12 3.03 0.05
N THR A 148 -20.13 3.75 0.53
CA THR A 148 -21.35 4.04 -0.23
C THR A 148 -21.30 5.39 -0.96
N VAL A 149 -20.23 6.17 -0.77
CA VAL A 149 -20.07 7.52 -1.34
C VAL A 149 -19.64 7.41 -2.81
N PRO A 150 -20.37 7.96 -3.79
CA PRO A 150 -19.93 7.97 -5.18
C PRO A 150 -18.74 8.91 -5.39
N ALA A 151 -17.97 8.71 -6.46
CA ALA A 151 -16.95 9.67 -6.87
C ALA A 151 -17.57 10.96 -7.42
N ASP A 152 -16.94 12.10 -7.14
CA ASP A 152 -17.26 13.40 -7.74
C ASP A 152 -15.95 14.05 -8.22
N PRO A 153 -15.64 14.02 -9.52
CA PRO A 153 -14.45 14.64 -10.08
C PRO A 153 -14.40 16.17 -9.94
N ASN A 154 -15.51 16.81 -9.57
CA ASN A 154 -15.59 18.26 -9.37
C ASN A 154 -15.55 18.65 -7.89
N ALA A 155 -15.36 17.68 -6.99
CA ALA A 155 -15.25 17.98 -5.57
C ALA A 155 -14.04 18.91 -5.33
N PRO A 156 -14.17 19.89 -4.42
CA PRO A 156 -13.09 20.84 -4.12
C PRO A 156 -11.86 20.14 -3.52
N ASP A 157 -12.08 19.00 -2.85
CA ASP A 157 -11.06 18.10 -2.35
C ASP A 157 -11.45 16.67 -2.72
N LEU A 158 -10.75 16.10 -3.70
CA LEU A 158 -11.01 14.76 -4.22
C LEU A 158 -10.65 13.70 -3.18
N GLU A 159 -9.58 13.91 -2.42
CA GLU A 159 -9.09 12.96 -1.43
C GLU A 159 -9.99 12.88 -0.20
N SER A 160 -10.46 14.02 0.32
CA SER A 160 -11.38 14.02 1.49
C SER A 160 -12.69 13.29 1.20
N LEU A 161 -13.16 13.26 -0.06
CA LEU A 161 -14.39 12.57 -0.47
C LEU A 161 -14.39 11.06 -0.15
N TRP A 162 -13.22 10.42 -0.21
CA TRP A 162 -13.08 8.98 0.07
C TRP A 162 -12.26 8.70 1.32
N ARG A 163 -11.28 9.53 1.69
CA ARG A 163 -10.42 9.33 2.86
C ARG A 163 -11.23 9.42 4.15
N ASP A 164 -11.98 10.50 4.32
CA ASP A 164 -12.72 10.79 5.55
C ASP A 164 -13.77 9.70 5.86
N PRO A 165 -14.63 9.28 4.91
CA PRO A 165 -15.53 8.16 5.16
C PRO A 165 -14.80 6.81 5.30
N ALA A 166 -13.61 6.65 4.71
CA ALA A 166 -12.79 5.46 4.97
C ALA A 166 -12.27 5.43 6.41
N MET A 167 -11.78 6.56 6.93
CA MET A 167 -11.36 6.68 8.33
C MET A 167 -12.53 6.45 9.30
N ALA A 168 -13.71 7.01 9.00
CA ALA A 168 -14.92 6.74 9.77
C ALA A 168 -15.29 5.25 9.80
N SER A 169 -15.14 4.56 8.66
CA SER A 169 -15.39 3.11 8.56
C SER A 169 -14.40 2.29 9.39
N LEU A 170 -13.20 2.82 9.63
CA LEU A 170 -12.18 2.25 10.50
C LEU A 170 -12.35 2.69 11.98
N SER A 171 -13.43 3.39 12.32
CA SER A 171 -13.71 3.94 13.65
C SER A 171 -12.74 5.04 14.12
N PHE A 172 -12.15 5.78 13.18
CA PHE A 172 -11.36 6.98 13.46
C PHE A 172 -12.10 8.25 13.02
N ALA A 173 -11.60 9.42 13.42
CA ALA A 173 -12.18 10.70 12.99
C ALA A 173 -12.17 10.82 11.45
N PRO A 174 -13.23 11.39 10.83
CA PRO A 174 -13.33 11.55 9.38
C PRO A 174 -12.52 12.76 8.90
N ASP A 175 -11.23 12.77 9.18
CA ASP A 175 -10.30 13.86 8.83
C ASP A 175 -8.84 13.37 8.90
N TRP A 176 -7.90 14.29 8.76
CA TRP A 176 -6.47 14.01 8.91
C TRP A 176 -6.07 13.61 10.34
N THR A 177 -6.79 14.07 11.37
CA THR A 177 -6.54 13.64 12.74
C THR A 177 -6.84 12.15 12.89
N GLY A 178 -7.90 11.64 12.26
CA GLY A 178 -8.18 10.21 12.25
C GLY A 178 -7.10 9.38 11.55
N VAL A 179 -6.49 9.89 10.48
CA VAL A 179 -5.36 9.21 9.81
C VAL A 179 -4.18 9.08 10.78
N ASN A 180 -3.86 10.16 11.51
CA ASN A 180 -2.83 10.15 12.55
C ASN A 180 -3.13 9.15 13.65
N ASP A 181 -4.35 9.20 14.18
CA ASP A 181 -4.77 8.29 15.25
C ASP A 181 -4.70 6.83 14.79
N TYR A 182 -5.04 6.54 13.53
CA TYR A 182 -4.88 5.20 12.96
C TYR A 182 -3.41 4.78 12.89
N VAL A 183 -2.54 5.62 12.33
CA VAL A 183 -1.10 5.33 12.23
C VAL A 183 -0.47 5.11 13.61
N GLU A 184 -0.81 5.94 14.59
CA GLU A 184 -0.36 5.78 15.98
C GLU A 184 -0.94 4.54 16.66
N SER A 185 -2.19 4.18 16.34
CA SER A 185 -2.80 2.95 16.84
C SER A 185 -2.06 1.72 16.34
N LEU A 186 -1.60 1.70 15.08
CA LEU A 186 -0.80 0.61 14.51
C LEU A 186 0.55 0.49 15.22
N ARG A 187 1.22 1.63 15.45
CA ARG A 187 2.49 1.68 16.19
C ARG A 187 2.36 1.04 17.56
N THR A 188 1.30 1.38 18.27
CA THR A 188 1.01 0.86 19.60
C THR A 188 0.63 -0.63 19.54
N GLN A 189 -0.27 -1.00 18.62
CA GLN A 189 -0.78 -2.37 18.48
C GLN A 189 0.33 -3.39 18.15
N PHE A 190 1.27 -3.01 17.29
CA PHE A 190 2.34 -3.89 16.82
C PHE A 190 3.69 -3.64 17.51
N GLU A 191 3.72 -2.74 18.50
CA GLU A 191 4.93 -2.39 19.26
C GLU A 191 6.12 -2.00 18.35
N THR A 192 5.83 -1.24 17.28
CA THR A 192 6.84 -0.86 16.29
C THR A 192 7.48 0.49 16.60
N ARG A 193 8.71 0.71 16.13
CA ARG A 193 9.42 1.98 16.32
C ARG A 193 8.72 3.13 15.59
N SER A 194 8.24 2.86 14.39
CA SER A 194 7.53 3.80 13.54
C SER A 194 6.36 3.13 12.83
N SER A 195 5.49 3.93 12.27
CA SER A 195 4.32 3.46 11.53
C SER A 195 3.95 4.45 10.43
N TYR A 196 3.30 3.95 9.39
CA TYR A 196 2.63 4.77 8.38
C TYR A 196 1.52 3.98 7.71
N CYS A 197 0.66 4.65 6.95
CA CYS A 197 -0.33 3.98 6.11
C CYS A 197 -0.25 4.45 4.66
N GLY A 198 -0.64 3.57 3.74
CA GLY A 198 -0.88 3.89 2.33
C GLY A 198 -2.32 3.57 1.96
N PHE A 199 -2.96 4.49 1.23
CA PHE A 199 -4.30 4.31 0.68
C PHE A 199 -4.22 3.87 -0.78
N PHE A 200 -5.01 2.86 -1.13
CA PHE A 200 -5.13 2.34 -2.49
C PHE A 200 -6.58 2.52 -2.92
N THR A 201 -6.81 3.27 -3.99
CA THR A 201 -8.16 3.68 -4.39
C THR A 201 -8.27 3.78 -5.90
N LYS A 202 -9.48 3.53 -6.42
CA LYS A 202 -9.87 3.84 -7.81
C LYS A 202 -10.64 5.17 -7.92
N TYR A 203 -10.86 5.86 -6.80
CA TYR A 203 -11.42 7.22 -6.84
C TYR A 203 -10.47 8.18 -7.54
N PRO A 204 -10.98 9.27 -8.13
CA PRO A 204 -10.16 10.38 -8.58
C PRO A 204 -9.26 10.90 -7.45
N VAL A 205 -8.01 11.22 -7.77
CA VAL A 205 -7.03 11.81 -6.86
C VAL A 205 -6.35 13.00 -7.54
N ASN A 206 -5.98 14.01 -6.77
CA ASN A 206 -5.22 15.16 -7.28
C ASN A 206 -3.76 14.77 -7.55
N HIS A 207 -3.21 13.88 -6.73
CA HIS A 207 -1.85 13.38 -6.87
C HIS A 207 -1.84 11.85 -6.93
N PHE A 208 -1.02 11.28 -7.80
CA PHE A 208 -0.93 9.82 -7.96
C PHE A 208 -0.28 9.14 -6.73
N ALA A 209 0.51 9.88 -5.96
CA ALA A 209 1.05 9.51 -4.65
C ALA A 209 1.61 10.75 -3.96
N TYR A 210 1.44 10.87 -2.66
CA TYR A 210 2.10 11.88 -1.83
C TYR A 210 2.41 11.33 -0.45
N ALA A 211 3.49 11.84 0.15
CA ALA A 211 3.88 11.55 1.53
C ALA A 211 3.94 12.88 2.29
N LEU A 212 3.37 12.91 3.49
CA LEU A 212 3.43 14.09 4.35
C LEU A 212 4.68 14.00 5.23
N ILE A 213 5.59 14.98 5.09
CA ILE A 213 6.81 15.07 5.91
C ILE A 213 6.40 15.55 7.31
N GLY A 214 6.85 14.85 8.34
CA GLY A 214 6.29 14.95 9.69
C GLY A 214 5.44 13.74 10.05
N GLY A 215 5.10 12.90 9.05
CA GLY A 215 3.79 12.27 8.96
C GLY A 215 2.75 13.36 8.67
N PRO A 216 1.47 13.14 8.90
CA PRO A 216 0.85 14.06 9.83
C PRO A 216 1.40 13.82 11.25
#